data_AF-A0AAV0M3S1-F1
#
_entry.id   AF-A0AAV0M3S1-F1
#
_cell.length_a   1.000
_cell.length_b   1.000
_cell.length_c   1.000
_cell.angle_alpha   90.00
_cell.angle_beta   90.00
_cell.angle_gamma   90.00
#
_symmetry.space_group_name_H-M   'P 1'
#
loop_
_entity.id
_entity.type
_entity.pdbx_description
1 polymer ?
#
loop_
_entity_poly.entity_id
_entity_poly.type
_entity_poly.pdbx_seq_one_letter_code
_entity_poly.pdbx_strand_id
1 'polypeptide(L)'
;MAAVNGGGVSLASQAYMEGKAVKETRALVADLCRQFYSLGWVSGTGGSITIKVHDDCIPKPQQLILMSPSGVQKERMEADDMYVMSGNGSILYAPSPKPYPHKPPKCSDCAPLFMKAYEMRDAGGVIHSHGMESCLVTMLNPSAKEFRITHMEMIKGIKGHGYYDELVVPIIENTAYENELTESLTKAIEAYPKTTAVLVRNHGIYVWGDTWISAKTQAECYHYLFDAAIKLHQMGLDWSTPSHGPIQQGRGAISAPVKAGLKDSNHNSEPLPRCILLDIEGTTTPITFVADVLFPYARDNVGKHLSATYDTEDTQEDIKLLRSQVEDDLAQGIDGAVSIPPNDAGKDAVIAALVANVEAMIRADRKITALKQLQGHVWRTGFQNNELKGEFYNDVPEALQSWHSLGIKVTFSFPLWSASLH
;
A
#
# COMPACT_ATOMS: atom_id res chain seq x y z
N MET A 1 22.02 -48.86 -7.04
CA MET A 1 21.94 -48.45 -5.62
C MET A 1 23.31 -47.94 -5.20
N ALA A 2 23.47 -46.63 -5.12
CA ALA A 2 24.62 -46.01 -4.47
C ALA A 2 24.03 -45.09 -3.39
N ALA A 3 24.22 -45.49 -2.14
CA ALA A 3 23.80 -44.72 -0.97
C ALA A 3 24.70 -43.49 -0.87
N VAL A 4 24.10 -42.30 -0.92
CA VAL A 4 24.77 -41.05 -0.55
C VAL A 4 24.72 -40.97 0.96
N ASN A 5 25.87 -41.16 1.59
CA ASN A 5 26.07 -41.07 3.04
C ASN A 5 25.68 -39.68 3.55
N GLY A 6 24.74 -39.63 4.49
CA GLY A 6 24.43 -38.45 5.29
C GLY A 6 25.62 -38.10 6.19
N GLY A 7 26.19 -36.92 5.99
CA GLY A 7 27.20 -36.37 6.89
C GLY A 7 26.60 -36.17 8.29
N GLY A 8 27.21 -36.81 9.28
CA GLY A 8 26.79 -36.70 10.68
C GLY A 8 26.90 -35.26 11.18
N VAL A 9 25.77 -34.70 11.62
CA VAL A 9 25.71 -33.44 12.34
C VAL A 9 26.37 -33.63 13.72
N SER A 10 27.30 -32.75 14.11
CA SER A 10 27.95 -32.86 15.42
C SER A 10 26.92 -32.65 16.56
N LEU A 11 27.13 -33.29 17.71
CA LEU A 11 26.24 -33.13 18.88
C LEU A 11 26.06 -31.66 19.30
N ALA A 12 27.11 -30.84 19.15
CA ALA A 12 27.04 -29.39 19.41
C ALA A 12 26.12 -28.66 18.40
N SER A 13 26.15 -29.08 17.13
CA SER A 13 25.26 -28.54 16.09
C SER A 13 23.82 -28.99 16.30
N GLN A 14 23.58 -30.21 16.78
CA GLN A 14 22.24 -30.71 17.14
C GLN A 14 21.64 -29.89 18.29
N ALA A 15 22.41 -29.69 19.36
CA ALA A 15 21.99 -28.90 20.52
C ALA A 15 21.68 -27.44 20.16
N TYR A 16 22.46 -26.83 19.26
CA TYR A 16 22.17 -25.48 18.79
C TYR A 16 20.88 -25.41 17.97
N MET A 17 20.63 -26.36 17.06
CA MET A 17 19.39 -26.42 16.27
C MET A 17 18.13 -26.56 17.14
N GLU A 18 18.23 -27.25 18.27
CA GLU A 18 17.13 -27.43 19.23
C GLU A 18 17.03 -26.31 20.27
N GLY A 19 17.95 -25.34 20.19
CA GLY A 19 18.05 -24.19 21.08
C GLY A 19 16.87 -23.23 20.97
N LYS A 20 16.70 -22.42 22.03
CA LYS A 20 15.60 -21.46 22.17
C LYS A 20 15.56 -20.45 21.01
N ALA A 21 16.71 -19.85 20.67
CA ALA A 21 16.80 -18.84 19.60
C ALA A 21 16.34 -19.39 18.24
N VAL A 22 16.68 -20.64 17.92
CA VAL A 22 16.25 -21.28 16.66
C VAL A 22 14.74 -21.50 16.66
N LYS A 23 14.17 -22.02 17.76
CA LYS A 23 12.72 -22.24 17.89
C LYS A 23 11.91 -20.94 17.77
N GLU A 24 12.35 -19.88 18.43
CA GLU A 24 11.72 -18.56 18.33
C GLU A 24 11.83 -17.98 16.92
N THR A 25 12.99 -18.13 16.27
CA THR A 25 13.17 -17.65 14.88
C THR A 25 12.30 -18.45 13.90
N ARG A 26 12.11 -19.76 14.10
CA ARG A 26 11.19 -20.57 13.28
C ARG A 26 9.75 -20.07 13.36
N ALA A 27 9.27 -19.79 14.57
CA ALA A 27 7.94 -19.23 14.79
C ALA A 27 7.80 -17.85 14.13
N LEU A 28 8.82 -16.99 14.30
CA LEU A 28 8.87 -15.68 13.67
C LEU A 28 8.79 -15.74 12.15
N VAL A 29 9.51 -16.67 11.50
CA VAL A 29 9.44 -16.84 10.03
C VAL A 29 8.02 -17.19 9.59
N ALA A 30 7.35 -18.10 10.29
CA ALA A 30 5.97 -18.45 10.00
C ALA A 30 5.01 -17.25 10.17
N ASP A 31 5.18 -16.48 11.25
CA ASP A 31 4.39 -15.27 11.52
C ASP A 31 4.58 -14.19 10.44
N LEU A 32 5.82 -13.94 10.04
CA LEU A 32 6.13 -12.97 8.99
C LEU A 32 5.55 -13.40 7.65
N CYS A 33 5.61 -14.68 7.30
CA CYS A 33 4.99 -15.15 6.06
C CYS A 33 3.46 -15.01 6.06
N ARG A 34 2.80 -15.19 7.22
CA ARG A 34 1.37 -14.86 7.35
C ARG A 34 1.10 -13.38 7.08
N GLN A 35 1.90 -12.50 7.65
CA GLN A 35 1.78 -11.06 7.42
C GLN A 35 2.03 -10.69 5.96
N PHE A 36 3.11 -11.20 5.37
CA PHE A 36 3.49 -10.93 3.98
C PHE A 36 2.45 -11.45 2.99
N TYR A 37 1.77 -12.55 3.30
CA TYR A 37 0.66 -13.04 2.49
C TYR A 37 -0.50 -12.04 2.48
N SER A 38 -0.87 -11.50 3.64
CA SER A 38 -1.91 -10.47 3.76
C SER A 38 -1.56 -9.17 3.04
N LEU A 39 -0.26 -8.88 2.89
CA LEU A 39 0.25 -7.76 2.09
C LEU A 39 0.33 -8.07 0.59
N GLY A 40 0.08 -9.30 0.17
CA GLY A 40 0.17 -9.74 -1.24
C GLY A 40 1.59 -10.06 -1.73
N TRP A 41 2.59 -10.09 -0.84
CA TRP A 41 4.01 -10.25 -1.21
C TRP A 41 4.40 -11.70 -1.50
N VAL A 42 3.71 -12.67 -0.91
CA VAL A 42 4.05 -14.10 -0.97
C VAL A 42 2.85 -14.97 -1.36
N SER A 43 1.97 -14.42 -2.21
CA SER A 43 0.78 -15.11 -2.71
C SER A 43 1.13 -16.24 -3.69
N GLY A 44 0.23 -17.23 -3.84
CA GLY A 44 0.39 -18.27 -4.86
C GLY A 44 1.62 -19.17 -4.69
N THR A 45 2.12 -19.34 -3.46
CA THR A 45 3.38 -20.03 -3.11
C THR A 45 4.67 -19.30 -3.48
N GLY A 46 4.55 -18.14 -4.15
CA GLY A 46 5.64 -17.26 -4.54
C GLY A 46 6.28 -16.54 -3.35
N GLY A 47 7.42 -15.90 -3.62
CA GLY A 47 8.24 -15.27 -2.60
C GLY A 47 8.81 -16.25 -1.56
N SER A 48 9.69 -15.74 -0.70
CA SER A 48 10.37 -16.52 0.33
C SER A 48 11.03 -15.57 1.34
N ILE A 49 11.33 -16.06 2.53
CA ILE A 49 12.12 -15.33 3.53
C ILE A 49 13.19 -16.25 4.10
N THR A 50 14.31 -15.64 4.43
CA THR A 50 15.35 -16.25 5.25
C THR A 50 15.82 -15.32 6.34
N ILE A 51 16.12 -15.88 7.51
CA ILE A 51 16.61 -15.16 8.69
C ILE A 51 17.82 -15.89 9.23
N LYS A 52 18.89 -15.15 9.49
CA LYS A 52 20.01 -15.63 10.29
C LYS A 52 19.64 -15.57 11.77
N VAL A 53 19.74 -16.70 12.46
CA VAL A 53 19.36 -16.84 13.88
C VAL A 53 20.29 -15.99 14.72
N HIS A 54 19.73 -14.97 15.38
CA HIS A 54 20.49 -14.12 16.27
C HIS A 54 20.74 -14.84 17.59
N ASP A 55 22.01 -15.18 17.85
CA ASP A 55 22.47 -15.80 19.09
C ASP A 55 23.81 -15.18 19.47
N ASP A 56 23.83 -14.39 20.55
CA ASP A 56 25.02 -13.67 21.03
C ASP A 56 26.18 -14.60 21.42
N CYS A 57 25.88 -15.86 21.73
CA CYS A 57 26.90 -16.87 22.07
C CYS A 57 27.60 -17.42 20.82
N ILE A 58 27.07 -17.20 19.62
CA ILE A 58 27.56 -17.76 18.36
C ILE A 58 28.02 -16.64 17.42
N PRO A 59 29.27 -16.67 16.91
CA PRO A 59 29.72 -15.69 15.93
C PRO A 59 28.80 -15.64 14.71
N LYS A 60 28.46 -14.43 14.24
CA LYS A 60 27.53 -14.21 13.10
C LYS A 60 27.82 -15.06 11.84
N PRO A 61 29.07 -15.33 11.44
CA PRO A 61 29.34 -16.22 10.29
C PRO A 61 28.96 -17.69 10.53
N GLN A 62 28.87 -18.12 11.79
CA GLN A 62 28.56 -19.49 12.21
C GLN A 62 27.09 -19.66 12.63
N GLN A 63 26.35 -18.57 12.80
CA GLN A 63 24.93 -18.60 13.11
C GLN A 63 24.14 -19.33 12.01
N LEU A 64 23.12 -20.07 12.43
CA LEU A 64 22.25 -20.82 11.54
C LEU A 64 21.39 -19.88 10.70
N ILE A 65 21.02 -20.34 9.52
CA ILE A 65 20.13 -19.65 8.60
C ILE A 65 18.84 -20.47 8.51
N LEU A 66 17.71 -19.84 8.82
CA LEU A 66 16.39 -20.42 8.61
C LEU A 66 15.82 -19.96 7.29
N MET A 67 15.14 -20.86 6.59
CA MET A 67 14.55 -20.57 5.28
C MET A 67 13.18 -21.20 5.13
N SER A 68 12.24 -20.42 4.59
CA SER A 68 10.92 -20.93 4.23
C SER A 68 10.99 -21.90 3.05
N PRO A 69 10.24 -23.02 3.07
CA PRO A 69 10.16 -23.94 1.94
C PRO A 69 9.49 -23.33 0.71
N SER A 70 9.88 -23.82 -0.47
CA SER A 70 9.21 -23.49 -1.74
C SER A 70 7.99 -24.37 -2.00
N GLY A 71 7.04 -23.85 -2.79
CA GLY A 71 5.87 -24.59 -3.27
C GLY A 71 4.81 -24.89 -2.19
N VAL A 72 4.88 -24.23 -1.04
CA VAL A 72 3.88 -24.31 0.03
C VAL A 72 3.09 -23.01 0.18
N GLN A 73 1.89 -23.13 0.74
CA GLN A 73 1.07 -21.99 1.19
C GLN A 73 1.78 -21.28 2.35
N LYS A 74 2.34 -20.09 2.08
CA LYS A 74 3.22 -19.37 3.00
C LYS A 74 2.50 -18.93 4.27
N GLU A 75 1.22 -18.63 4.18
CA GLU A 75 0.34 -18.27 5.28
C GLU A 75 -0.08 -19.43 6.18
N ARG A 76 0.20 -20.68 5.75
CA ARG A 76 -0.13 -21.90 6.51
C ARG A 76 1.09 -22.63 7.04
N MET A 77 2.27 -22.03 6.92
CA MET A 77 3.49 -22.61 7.44
C MET A 77 3.49 -22.64 8.96
N GLU A 78 4.08 -23.70 9.50
CA GLU A 78 4.34 -23.88 10.92
C GLU A 78 5.85 -23.82 11.18
N ALA A 79 6.26 -23.66 12.45
CA ALA A 79 7.66 -23.54 12.82
C ALA A 79 8.52 -24.74 12.35
N ASP A 80 7.94 -25.94 12.35
CA ASP A 80 8.61 -27.18 11.95
C ASP A 80 8.74 -27.33 10.42
N ASP A 81 8.07 -26.47 9.64
CA ASP A 81 8.18 -26.47 8.18
C ASP A 81 9.46 -25.79 7.66
N MET A 82 10.27 -25.17 8.54
CA MET A 82 11.46 -24.41 8.11
C MET A 82 12.67 -25.31 7.88
N TYR A 83 13.42 -25.01 6.81
CA TYR A 83 14.76 -25.53 6.62
C TYR A 83 15.74 -24.85 7.59
N VAL A 84 16.73 -25.60 8.06
CA VAL A 84 17.88 -25.06 8.80
C VAL A 84 19.13 -25.31 8.00
N MET A 85 19.88 -24.25 7.81
CA MET A 85 21.14 -24.26 7.08
C MET A 85 22.25 -23.74 7.99
N SER A 86 23.46 -24.22 7.79
CA SER A 86 24.66 -23.62 8.37
C SER A 86 24.91 -22.22 7.78
N GLY A 87 25.78 -21.43 8.42
CA GLY A 87 26.15 -20.09 7.93
C GLY A 87 26.79 -20.06 6.53
N ASN A 88 27.28 -21.21 6.03
CA ASN A 88 27.79 -21.38 4.66
C ASN A 88 26.76 -21.96 3.67
N GLY A 89 25.50 -22.12 4.09
CA GLY A 89 24.40 -22.56 3.24
C GLY A 89 24.22 -24.07 3.08
N SER A 90 24.91 -24.91 3.87
CA SER A 90 24.66 -26.36 3.84
C SER A 90 23.39 -26.70 4.62
N ILE A 91 22.51 -27.55 4.07
CA ILE A 91 21.28 -27.97 4.75
C ILE A 91 21.64 -28.91 5.91
N LEU A 92 21.27 -28.52 7.13
CA LEU A 92 21.44 -29.32 8.35
C LEU A 92 20.13 -30.01 8.76
N TYR A 93 18.99 -29.39 8.44
CA TYR A 93 17.67 -29.94 8.68
C TYR A 93 16.73 -29.62 7.51
N ALA A 94 15.99 -30.64 7.09
CA ALA A 94 14.90 -30.53 6.14
C ALA A 94 13.58 -30.93 6.84
N PRO A 95 12.49 -30.17 6.64
CA PRO A 95 11.17 -30.52 7.16
C PRO A 95 10.67 -31.85 6.57
N SER A 96 9.93 -32.61 7.40
CA SER A 96 9.32 -33.86 6.98
C SER A 96 8.19 -33.62 5.96
N PRO A 97 8.02 -34.50 4.96
CA PRO A 97 6.88 -34.41 4.05
C PRO A 97 5.57 -34.57 4.83
N LYS A 98 4.63 -33.63 4.63
CA LYS A 98 3.25 -33.78 5.11
C LYS A 98 2.50 -34.80 4.23
N PRO A 99 1.46 -35.49 4.75
CA PRO A 99 0.66 -36.44 3.96
C PRO A 99 0.00 -35.78 2.74
N TYR A 100 -0.55 -36.59 1.83
CA TYR A 100 -1.38 -36.07 0.72
C TYR A 100 -2.47 -35.10 1.25
N PRO A 101 -2.72 -33.95 0.59
CA PRO A 101 -2.30 -33.55 -0.76
C PRO A 101 -0.98 -32.76 -0.84
N HIS A 102 -0.17 -32.72 0.23
CA HIS A 102 1.04 -31.92 0.26
C HIS A 102 2.16 -32.54 -0.59
N LYS A 103 2.82 -31.72 -1.42
CA LYS A 103 4.08 -32.11 -2.06
C LYS A 103 5.19 -32.09 -1.01
N PRO A 104 6.24 -32.93 -1.14
CA PRO A 104 7.42 -32.82 -0.30
C PRO A 104 7.97 -31.39 -0.35
N PRO A 105 8.25 -30.77 0.81
CA PRO A 105 8.85 -29.46 0.84
C PRO A 105 10.18 -29.50 0.10
N LYS A 106 10.44 -28.46 -0.70
CA LYS A 106 11.73 -28.24 -1.35
C LYS A 106 12.41 -27.05 -0.70
N CYS A 107 13.73 -27.11 -0.55
CA CYS A 107 14.52 -25.93 -0.24
C CYS A 107 14.29 -24.91 -1.36
N SER A 108 14.15 -23.64 -1.03
CA SER A 108 13.74 -22.62 -1.99
C SER A 108 14.77 -22.49 -3.12
N ASP A 109 14.31 -22.38 -4.37
CA ASP A 109 15.19 -22.13 -5.52
C ASP A 109 15.88 -20.75 -5.41
N CYS A 110 15.37 -19.86 -4.55
CA CYS A 110 16.00 -18.63 -4.11
C CYS A 110 17.25 -18.82 -3.21
N ALA A 111 17.53 -20.03 -2.72
CA ALA A 111 18.61 -20.26 -1.75
C ALA A 111 19.98 -19.72 -2.22
N PRO A 112 20.44 -19.95 -3.47
CA PRO A 112 21.70 -19.40 -3.94
C PRO A 112 21.71 -17.86 -3.95
N LEU A 113 20.57 -17.23 -4.28
CA LEU A 113 20.42 -15.78 -4.32
C LEU A 113 20.50 -15.17 -2.93
N PHE A 114 19.83 -15.79 -1.96
CA PHE A 114 19.89 -15.40 -0.56
C PHE A 114 21.29 -15.53 0.01
N MET A 115 22.01 -16.61 -0.32
CA MET A 115 23.39 -16.78 0.12
C MET A 115 24.31 -15.66 -0.39
N LYS A 116 24.07 -15.09 -1.58
CA LYS A 116 24.83 -13.92 -2.04
C LYS A 116 24.63 -12.69 -1.18
N ALA A 117 23.43 -12.43 -0.68
CA ALA A 117 23.22 -11.34 0.27
C ALA A 117 23.96 -11.60 1.61
N TYR A 118 23.98 -12.85 2.10
CA TYR A 118 24.75 -13.19 3.29
C TYR A 118 26.27 -13.06 3.09
N GLU A 119 26.79 -13.54 1.97
CA GLU A 119 28.23 -13.54 1.63
C GLU A 119 28.75 -12.13 1.35
N MET A 120 28.01 -11.34 0.56
CA MET A 120 28.51 -10.07 0.01
C MET A 120 28.07 -8.85 0.81
N ARG A 121 27.07 -9.00 1.70
CA ARG A 121 26.48 -7.89 2.46
C ARG A 121 26.32 -8.16 3.94
N ASP A 122 26.79 -9.31 4.43
CA ASP A 122 26.65 -9.71 5.84
C ASP A 122 25.20 -9.55 6.35
N ALA A 123 24.23 -9.96 5.53
CA ALA A 123 22.83 -9.84 5.86
C ALA A 123 22.47 -10.62 7.14
N GLY A 124 21.47 -10.13 7.89
CA GLY A 124 20.80 -10.85 8.97
C GLY A 124 19.41 -11.36 8.58
N GLY A 125 18.85 -10.88 7.47
CA GLY A 125 17.64 -11.42 6.87
C GLY A 125 17.49 -10.97 5.42
N VAL A 126 16.82 -11.81 4.63
CA VAL A 126 16.55 -11.56 3.22
C VAL A 126 15.10 -11.92 2.92
N ILE A 127 14.40 -11.05 2.22
CA ILE A 127 13.01 -11.19 1.82
C ILE A 127 12.95 -11.17 0.29
N HIS A 128 12.28 -12.16 -0.27
CA HIS A 128 11.89 -12.20 -1.66
C HIS A 128 10.38 -12.02 -1.76
N SER A 129 9.95 -10.97 -2.46
CA SER A 129 8.55 -10.62 -2.63
C SER A 129 8.17 -10.62 -4.10
N HIS A 130 6.99 -11.17 -4.39
CA HIS A 130 6.29 -11.13 -5.68
C HIS A 130 5.17 -10.09 -5.67
N GLY A 131 5.31 -9.04 -4.85
CA GLY A 131 4.35 -7.94 -4.81
C GLY A 131 4.07 -7.34 -6.19
N MET A 132 2.81 -6.99 -6.45
CA MET A 132 2.37 -6.58 -7.79
C MET A 132 3.10 -5.30 -8.24
N GLU A 133 3.25 -4.35 -7.33
CA GLU A 133 3.98 -3.10 -7.53
C GLU A 133 5.45 -3.30 -7.87
N SER A 134 6.15 -4.27 -7.25
CA SER A 134 7.55 -4.56 -7.60
C SER A 134 7.67 -5.20 -8.98
N CYS A 135 6.65 -5.94 -9.41
CA CYS A 135 6.56 -6.46 -10.78
C CYS A 135 6.26 -5.33 -11.79
N LEU A 136 5.20 -4.56 -11.57
CA LEU A 136 4.71 -3.53 -12.51
C LEU A 136 5.66 -2.36 -12.68
N VAL A 137 6.37 -1.94 -11.62
CA VAL A 137 7.31 -0.80 -11.72
C VAL A 137 8.43 -1.08 -12.73
N THR A 138 8.82 -2.34 -12.88
CA THR A 138 9.83 -2.75 -13.88
C THR A 138 9.31 -2.72 -15.31
N MET A 139 8.00 -2.63 -15.51
CA MET A 139 7.35 -2.58 -16.83
C MET A 139 7.11 -1.15 -17.31
N LEU A 140 7.12 -0.15 -16.42
CA LEU A 140 6.91 1.26 -16.78
C LEU A 140 7.94 1.75 -17.82
N ASN A 141 9.18 1.26 -17.71
CA ASN A 141 10.20 1.41 -18.74
C ASN A 141 10.92 0.07 -18.97
N PRO A 142 10.54 -0.70 -20.00
CA PRO A 142 11.12 -2.01 -20.28
C PRO A 142 12.62 -1.98 -20.59
N SER A 143 13.17 -0.83 -20.98
CA SER A 143 14.59 -0.66 -21.29
C SER A 143 15.43 -0.24 -20.10
N ALA A 144 14.81 0.24 -19.01
CA ALA A 144 15.51 0.75 -17.84
C ALA A 144 16.25 -0.37 -17.10
N LYS A 145 17.49 -0.11 -16.70
CA LYS A 145 18.31 -1.01 -15.86
C LYS A 145 18.27 -0.65 -14.39
N GLU A 146 17.57 0.42 -14.05
CA GLU A 146 17.46 0.97 -12.70
C GLU A 146 16.04 1.52 -12.52
N PHE A 147 15.52 1.37 -11.30
CA PHE A 147 14.45 2.18 -10.79
C PHE A 147 15.05 3.33 -9.98
N ARG A 148 14.53 4.54 -10.17
CA ARG A 148 15.01 5.77 -9.53
C ARG A 148 13.84 6.54 -8.94
N ILE A 149 13.95 7.04 -7.71
CA ILE A 149 12.96 7.89 -7.05
C ILE A 149 13.66 8.82 -6.05
N THR A 150 13.14 10.02 -5.83
CA THR A 150 13.72 10.99 -4.89
C THR A 150 12.62 11.74 -4.13
N HIS A 151 12.98 12.51 -3.09
CA HIS A 151 12.07 13.46 -2.39
C HIS A 151 10.80 12.84 -1.79
N MET A 152 10.88 11.55 -1.43
CA MET A 152 9.81 10.80 -0.74
C MET A 152 10.25 10.44 0.67
N GLU A 153 9.40 10.69 1.67
CA GLU A 153 9.72 10.47 3.10
C GLU A 153 10.15 9.03 3.40
N MET A 154 9.55 8.05 2.71
CA MET A 154 9.84 6.63 2.88
C MET A 154 11.25 6.22 2.42
N ILE A 155 11.98 7.07 1.68
CA ILE A 155 13.38 6.83 1.33
C ILE A 155 14.26 6.76 2.59
N LYS A 156 13.93 7.51 3.65
CA LYS A 156 14.65 7.49 4.94
C LYS A 156 14.65 6.13 5.62
N GLY A 157 13.69 5.26 5.28
CA GLY A 157 13.63 3.89 5.78
C GLY A 157 14.61 2.94 5.08
N ILE A 158 15.28 3.38 4.00
CA ILE A 158 16.31 2.63 3.29
C ILE A 158 17.68 2.97 3.86
N LYS A 159 18.46 1.95 4.23
CA LYS A 159 19.80 2.13 4.81
C LYS A 159 20.66 3.04 3.93
N GLY A 160 21.23 4.06 4.56
CA GLY A 160 22.16 4.99 3.92
C GLY A 160 21.52 6.11 3.09
N HIS A 161 20.21 6.34 3.20
CA HIS A 161 19.50 7.39 2.48
C HIS A 161 18.74 8.34 3.44
N GLY A 162 18.68 9.61 3.05
CA GLY A 162 17.84 10.66 3.62
C GLY A 162 16.75 11.13 2.66
N TYR A 163 15.93 12.09 3.09
CA TYR A 163 14.79 12.59 2.33
C TYR A 163 15.17 13.14 0.93
N TYR A 164 16.26 13.90 0.85
CA TYR A 164 16.71 14.55 -0.38
C TYR A 164 17.54 13.64 -1.29
N ASP A 165 17.85 12.42 -0.85
CA ASP A 165 18.67 11.51 -1.64
C ASP A 165 17.85 10.91 -2.80
N GLU A 166 18.56 10.52 -3.85
CA GLU A 166 18.01 9.68 -4.91
C GLU A 166 18.22 8.21 -4.54
N LEU A 167 17.12 7.47 -4.44
CA LEU A 167 17.15 6.02 -4.30
C LEU A 167 17.29 5.39 -5.69
N VAL A 168 18.31 4.56 -5.86
CA VAL A 168 18.56 3.78 -7.08
C VAL A 168 18.50 2.29 -6.76
N VAL A 169 17.62 1.56 -7.46
CA VAL A 169 17.47 0.10 -7.33
C VAL A 169 17.77 -0.57 -8.66
N PRO A 170 18.79 -1.43 -8.76
CA PRO A 170 19.11 -2.12 -10.01
C PRO A 170 17.99 -3.10 -10.41
N ILE A 171 17.76 -3.20 -11.72
CA ILE A 171 16.79 -4.12 -12.34
C ILE A 171 17.56 -5.16 -13.16
N ILE A 172 17.42 -6.44 -12.82
CA ILE A 172 17.93 -7.57 -13.61
C ILE A 172 16.81 -8.19 -14.43
N GLU A 173 17.18 -8.81 -15.56
CA GLU A 173 16.22 -9.54 -16.40
C GLU A 173 15.88 -10.89 -15.77
N ASN A 174 14.62 -11.30 -15.89
CA ASN A 174 14.16 -12.60 -15.39
C ASN A 174 14.64 -13.75 -16.27
N THR A 175 14.73 -14.94 -15.68
CA THR A 175 15.08 -16.19 -16.34
C THR A 175 13.99 -17.24 -16.10
N ALA A 176 14.02 -18.35 -16.85
CA ALA A 176 13.03 -19.42 -16.68
C ALA A 176 13.17 -20.15 -15.34
N TYR A 177 14.40 -20.20 -14.81
CA TYR A 177 14.71 -20.83 -13.54
C TYR A 177 15.43 -19.85 -12.61
N GLU A 178 14.99 -19.78 -11.35
CA GLU A 178 15.50 -18.81 -10.37
C GLU A 178 17.01 -18.96 -10.12
N ASN A 179 17.54 -20.18 -10.13
CA ASN A 179 18.96 -20.44 -9.93
C ASN A 179 19.86 -19.76 -10.98
N GLU A 180 19.35 -19.51 -12.20
CA GLU A 180 20.06 -18.82 -13.27
C GLU A 180 20.22 -17.30 -13.01
N LEU A 181 19.42 -16.73 -12.10
CA LEU A 181 19.53 -15.32 -11.69
C LEU A 181 20.76 -15.04 -10.82
N THR A 182 21.41 -16.06 -10.28
CA THR A 182 22.49 -15.89 -9.30
C THR A 182 23.63 -15.01 -9.83
N GLU A 183 24.03 -15.19 -11.08
CA GLU A 183 25.13 -14.41 -11.68
C GLU A 183 24.75 -12.94 -11.90
N SER A 184 23.56 -12.67 -12.44
CA SER A 184 23.08 -11.31 -12.69
C SER A 184 22.82 -10.56 -11.38
N LEU A 185 22.27 -11.24 -10.37
CA LEU A 185 22.13 -10.70 -9.02
C LEU A 185 23.49 -10.35 -8.42
N THR A 186 24.48 -11.26 -8.51
CA THR A 186 25.84 -11.02 -8.00
C THR A 186 26.46 -9.78 -8.63
N LYS A 187 26.39 -9.65 -9.97
CA LYS A 187 26.88 -8.47 -10.69
C LYS A 187 26.16 -7.19 -10.29
N ALA A 188 24.83 -7.25 -10.08
CA ALA A 188 24.06 -6.10 -9.60
C ALA A 188 24.47 -5.69 -8.18
N ILE A 189 24.70 -6.66 -7.29
CA ILE A 189 25.21 -6.39 -5.94
C ILE A 189 26.60 -5.73 -6.05
N GLU A 190 27.52 -6.24 -6.88
CA GLU A 190 28.86 -5.64 -7.04
C GLU A 190 28.82 -4.21 -7.59
N ALA A 191 28.02 -3.96 -8.62
CA ALA A 191 27.91 -2.67 -9.27
C ALA A 191 27.24 -1.60 -8.39
N TYR A 192 26.38 -2.01 -7.45
CA TYR A 192 25.62 -1.11 -6.58
C TYR A 192 25.96 -1.38 -5.11
N PRO A 193 27.14 -0.93 -4.61
CA PRO A 193 27.64 -1.28 -3.27
C PRO A 193 26.71 -0.83 -2.14
N LYS A 194 25.96 0.26 -2.34
CA LYS A 194 25.00 0.81 -1.37
C LYS A 194 23.60 0.20 -1.46
N THR A 195 23.29 -0.61 -2.48
CA THR A 195 21.94 -1.16 -2.61
C THR A 195 21.64 -2.17 -1.51
N THR A 196 20.40 -2.16 -1.04
CA THR A 196 19.84 -3.19 -0.17
C THR A 196 18.75 -4.02 -0.87
N ALA A 197 18.57 -3.81 -2.18
CA ALA A 197 17.63 -4.58 -2.97
C ALA A 197 18.02 -4.71 -4.44
N VAL A 198 17.44 -5.71 -5.10
CA VAL A 198 17.49 -5.89 -6.57
C VAL A 198 16.10 -6.27 -7.05
N LEU A 199 15.60 -5.54 -8.05
CA LEU A 199 14.39 -5.86 -8.78
C LEU A 199 14.68 -6.90 -9.86
N VAL A 200 13.77 -7.84 -10.03
CA VAL A 200 13.78 -8.82 -11.14
C VAL A 200 12.57 -8.52 -12.02
N ARG A 201 12.84 -8.17 -13.28
CA ARG A 201 11.80 -7.70 -14.21
C ARG A 201 10.68 -8.72 -14.36
N ASN A 202 9.42 -8.27 -14.33
CA ASN A 202 8.24 -9.14 -14.46
C ASN A 202 8.16 -10.28 -13.42
N HIS A 203 8.82 -10.12 -12.27
CA HIS A 203 8.92 -11.16 -11.25
C HIS A 203 8.70 -10.57 -9.85
N GLY A 204 9.59 -9.70 -9.38
CA GLY A 204 9.52 -9.20 -8.02
C GLY A 204 10.81 -8.55 -7.54
N ILE A 205 11.09 -8.68 -6.24
CA ILE A 205 12.24 -8.03 -5.59
C ILE A 205 12.92 -8.95 -4.57
N TYR A 206 14.23 -8.80 -4.43
CA TYR A 206 15.02 -9.31 -3.30
C TYR A 206 15.48 -8.14 -2.44
N VAL A 207 15.22 -8.18 -1.13
CA VAL A 207 15.58 -7.13 -0.16
C VAL A 207 16.34 -7.76 1.00
N TRP A 208 17.45 -7.18 1.43
CA TRP A 208 18.22 -7.65 2.60
C TRP A 208 18.52 -6.53 3.59
N GLY A 209 18.71 -6.90 4.85
CA GLY A 209 19.11 -5.98 5.91
C GLY A 209 20.04 -6.64 6.91
N ASP A 210 20.64 -5.85 7.79
CA ASP A 210 21.56 -6.31 8.84
C ASP A 210 20.87 -7.24 9.85
N THR A 211 19.56 -7.08 9.98
CA THR A 211 18.63 -7.90 10.78
C THR A 211 17.33 -8.14 9.99
N TRP A 212 16.52 -9.13 10.40
CA TRP A 212 15.19 -9.33 9.82
C TRP A 212 14.30 -8.09 9.95
N ILE A 213 14.44 -7.31 11.03
CA ILE A 213 13.69 -6.08 11.28
C ILE A 213 14.02 -5.08 10.17
N SER A 214 15.31 -4.80 9.97
CA SER A 214 15.75 -3.87 8.92
C SER A 214 15.39 -4.37 7.51
N ALA A 215 15.48 -5.67 7.24
CA ALA A 215 15.07 -6.24 5.96
C ALA A 215 13.57 -6.01 5.70
N LYS A 216 12.72 -6.25 6.71
CA LYS A 216 11.27 -6.03 6.64
C LYS A 216 10.93 -4.56 6.46
N THR A 217 11.47 -3.67 7.31
CA THR A 217 11.21 -2.22 7.23
C THR A 217 11.60 -1.67 5.87
N GLN A 218 12.76 -2.05 5.34
CA GLN A 218 13.17 -1.65 4.00
C GLN A 218 12.25 -2.22 2.92
N ALA A 219 11.81 -3.48 3.04
CA ALA A 219 10.87 -4.07 2.10
C ALA A 219 9.56 -3.27 2.05
N GLU A 220 9.00 -2.88 3.21
CA GLU A 220 7.81 -2.02 3.29
C GLU A 220 8.04 -0.67 2.59
N CYS A 221 9.21 -0.05 2.80
CA CYS A 221 9.57 1.20 2.14
C CYS A 221 9.71 1.03 0.62
N TYR A 222 10.38 -0.03 0.16
CA TYR A 222 10.51 -0.32 -1.28
C TYR A 222 9.14 -0.51 -1.93
N HIS A 223 8.29 -1.36 -1.33
CA HIS A 223 6.94 -1.61 -1.83
C HIS A 223 6.10 -0.33 -1.88
N TYR A 224 6.16 0.50 -0.83
CA TYR A 224 5.52 1.82 -0.84
C TYR A 224 6.04 2.71 -1.98
N LEU A 225 7.36 2.79 -2.16
CA LEU A 225 7.98 3.66 -3.16
C LEU A 225 7.67 3.21 -4.59
N PHE A 226 7.57 1.90 -4.84
CA PHE A 226 7.13 1.38 -6.14
C PHE A 226 5.66 1.69 -6.43
N ASP A 227 4.78 1.48 -5.44
CA ASP A 227 3.37 1.82 -5.56
C ASP A 227 3.16 3.32 -5.78
N ALA A 228 3.90 4.17 -5.04
CA ALA A 228 3.90 5.61 -5.24
C ALA A 228 4.38 6.00 -6.64
N ALA A 229 5.47 5.40 -7.14
CA ALA A 229 5.97 5.66 -8.49
C ALA A 229 4.94 5.26 -9.57
N ILE A 230 4.29 4.12 -9.42
CA ILE A 230 3.22 3.66 -10.34
C ILE A 230 2.05 4.64 -10.32
N LYS A 231 1.60 5.07 -9.13
CA LYS A 231 0.49 6.04 -8.99
C LYS A 231 0.85 7.40 -9.57
N LEU A 232 2.06 7.91 -9.30
CA LEU A 232 2.57 9.13 -9.91
C LEU A 232 2.61 9.00 -11.44
N HIS A 233 3.10 7.88 -11.98
CA HIS A 233 3.09 7.62 -13.41
C HIS A 233 1.69 7.64 -14.01
N GLN A 234 0.72 6.99 -13.34
CA GLN A 234 -0.69 6.98 -13.75
C GLN A 234 -1.32 8.38 -13.76
N MET A 235 -0.86 9.26 -12.86
CA MET A 235 -1.24 10.68 -12.81
C MET A 235 -0.45 11.55 -13.81
N GLY A 236 0.46 10.97 -14.59
CA GLY A 236 1.32 11.70 -15.52
C GLY A 236 2.45 12.48 -14.84
N LEU A 237 2.83 12.13 -13.62
CA LEU A 237 3.86 12.77 -12.80
C LEU A 237 5.16 11.94 -12.76
N ASP A 238 6.29 12.64 -12.79
CA ASP A 238 7.63 12.07 -12.81
C ASP A 238 8.20 11.92 -11.39
N TRP A 239 8.13 10.70 -10.87
CA TRP A 239 8.62 10.33 -9.55
C TRP A 239 10.15 10.48 -9.39
N SER A 240 10.89 10.60 -10.48
CA SER A 240 12.35 10.76 -10.44
C SER A 240 12.81 12.21 -10.24
N THR A 241 11.89 13.18 -10.28
CA THR A 241 12.20 14.61 -10.09
C THR A 241 11.81 15.11 -8.70
N PRO A 242 12.57 16.05 -8.09
CA PRO A 242 12.25 16.62 -6.78
C PRO A 242 10.85 17.23 -6.64
N SER A 243 10.32 17.80 -7.71
CA SER A 243 8.99 18.44 -7.71
C SER A 243 7.85 17.48 -8.04
N HIS A 244 8.17 16.24 -8.43
CA HIS A 244 7.22 15.27 -8.99
C HIS A 244 6.30 15.89 -10.05
N GLY A 245 6.90 16.71 -10.93
CA GLY A 245 6.17 17.45 -11.96
C GLY A 245 5.72 16.54 -13.12
N PRO A 246 5.01 17.07 -14.13
CA PRO A 246 4.56 16.27 -15.26
C PRO A 246 5.69 15.54 -15.98
N ILE A 247 5.46 14.29 -16.40
CA ILE A 247 6.41 13.48 -17.17
C ILE A 247 6.72 14.19 -18.49
N GLN A 248 7.96 14.60 -18.66
CA GLN A 248 8.43 15.18 -19.91
C GLN A 248 8.69 14.05 -20.92
N GLN A 249 7.71 13.75 -21.77
CA GLN A 249 7.99 12.97 -22.98
C GLN A 249 8.98 13.76 -23.84
N GLY A 250 10.17 13.20 -24.05
CA GLY A 250 11.34 13.90 -24.56
C GLY A 250 11.07 14.89 -25.71
N ARG A 251 11.16 16.18 -25.42
CA ARG A 251 11.82 17.12 -26.32
C ARG A 251 13.26 17.23 -25.86
N GLY A 252 14.18 16.64 -26.62
CA GLY A 252 15.60 16.86 -26.43
C GLY A 252 15.91 18.36 -26.34
N ALA A 253 16.77 18.70 -25.39
CA ALA A 253 17.21 20.06 -25.12
C ALA A 253 17.67 20.78 -26.39
N ILE A 254 16.95 21.82 -26.82
CA ILE A 254 17.51 22.95 -27.56
C ILE A 254 16.75 24.22 -27.12
N SER A 255 17.53 25.19 -26.65
CA SER A 255 17.15 26.58 -26.37
C SER A 255 16.63 27.35 -27.60
N ALA A 256 15.79 28.36 -27.36
CA ALA A 256 15.47 29.54 -28.21
C ALA A 256 14.10 29.53 -28.94
N PRO A 257 13.53 30.70 -29.32
CA PRO A 257 12.16 31.06 -28.97
C PRO A 257 11.14 30.97 -30.13
N VAL A 258 9.87 30.91 -29.72
CA VAL A 258 8.60 31.15 -30.41
C VAL A 258 8.67 31.53 -31.91
N LYS A 259 8.06 30.70 -32.76
CA LYS A 259 7.22 31.18 -33.88
C LYS A 259 6.20 30.14 -34.33
N ALA A 260 5.00 30.64 -34.59
CA ALA A 260 3.82 29.92 -35.04
C ALA A 260 4.00 29.26 -36.42
N GLY A 261 3.36 28.11 -36.61
CA GLY A 261 3.27 27.43 -37.89
C GLY A 261 2.44 26.16 -37.78
N LEU A 262 1.23 26.22 -38.34
CA LEU A 262 0.24 25.14 -38.38
C LEU A 262 0.70 23.94 -39.21
N LYS A 263 0.07 22.80 -38.89
CA LYS A 263 -0.06 21.52 -39.61
C LYS A 263 1.06 20.50 -39.38
N ASP A 264 0.70 19.44 -38.65
CA ASP A 264 0.89 18.11 -39.21
C ASP A 264 -0.28 17.18 -38.86
N SER A 265 -0.81 16.59 -39.92
CA SER A 265 -1.78 15.51 -39.94
C SER A 265 -1.04 14.19 -39.69
N ASN A 266 -1.41 13.46 -38.64
CA ASN A 266 -1.35 11.99 -38.61
C ASN A 266 -2.19 11.46 -37.45
N HIS A 267 -3.43 11.08 -37.79
CA HIS A 267 -4.29 10.29 -36.94
C HIS A 267 -3.66 8.92 -36.68
N ASN A 268 -3.22 8.69 -35.45
CA ASN A 268 -3.38 7.40 -34.78
C ASN A 268 -4.01 7.70 -33.44
N SER A 269 -5.33 7.81 -33.44
CA SER A 269 -6.13 8.00 -32.24
C SER A 269 -6.01 6.75 -31.37
N GLU A 270 -5.27 6.84 -30.27
CA GLU A 270 -5.55 5.95 -29.16
C GLU A 270 -7.03 6.10 -28.79
N PRO A 271 -7.75 5.01 -28.52
CA PRO A 271 -9.16 5.07 -28.24
C PRO A 271 -9.37 5.92 -26.99
N LEU A 272 -10.08 7.04 -27.16
CA LEU A 272 -10.46 7.90 -26.05
C LEU A 272 -11.17 7.06 -24.98
N PRO A 273 -10.86 7.27 -23.68
CA PRO A 273 -11.52 6.54 -22.62
C PRO A 273 -13.02 6.74 -22.73
N ARG A 274 -13.80 5.65 -22.64
CA ARG A 274 -15.26 5.73 -22.70
C ARG A 274 -15.87 6.42 -21.48
N CYS A 275 -15.15 6.38 -20.35
CA CYS A 275 -15.59 6.97 -19.10
C CYS A 275 -14.37 7.45 -18.28
N ILE A 276 -14.50 8.60 -17.63
CA ILE A 276 -13.57 9.12 -16.63
C ILE A 276 -14.31 9.12 -15.30
N LEU A 277 -13.72 8.52 -14.27
CA LEU A 277 -14.22 8.54 -12.89
C LEU A 277 -13.31 9.47 -12.08
N LEU A 278 -13.85 10.59 -11.59
CA LEU A 278 -13.09 11.60 -10.84
C LEU A 278 -13.45 11.51 -9.37
N ASP A 279 -12.47 11.54 -8.49
CA ASP A 279 -12.75 11.92 -7.09
C ASP A 279 -13.12 13.41 -7.03
N ILE A 280 -13.72 13.85 -5.93
CA ILE A 280 -14.12 15.25 -5.75
C ILE A 280 -13.17 15.95 -4.80
N GLU A 281 -13.01 15.41 -3.59
CA GLU A 281 -12.16 16.03 -2.59
C GLU A 281 -10.68 15.92 -2.98
N GLY A 282 -10.01 17.06 -3.09
CA GLY A 282 -8.61 17.12 -3.49
C GLY A 282 -8.34 16.87 -4.98
N THR A 283 -9.37 16.56 -5.78
CA THR A 283 -9.25 16.32 -7.23
C THR A 283 -10.00 17.37 -8.04
N THR A 284 -11.29 17.57 -7.81
CA THR A 284 -12.05 18.64 -8.49
C THR A 284 -12.26 19.86 -7.62
N THR A 285 -12.34 19.65 -6.31
CA THR A 285 -12.63 20.69 -5.31
C THR A 285 -11.53 20.70 -4.23
N PRO A 286 -11.04 21.87 -3.81
CA PRO A 286 -10.02 21.97 -2.75
C PRO A 286 -10.44 21.25 -1.47
N ILE A 287 -9.50 20.54 -0.83
CA ILE A 287 -9.74 19.90 0.48
C ILE A 287 -10.16 20.95 1.52
N THR A 288 -9.58 22.14 1.44
CA THR A 288 -9.94 23.29 2.27
C THR A 288 -11.40 23.72 2.08
N PHE A 289 -11.99 23.56 0.90
CA PHE A 289 -13.42 23.86 0.73
C PHE A 289 -14.29 22.87 1.52
N VAL A 290 -13.92 21.59 1.58
CA VAL A 290 -14.64 20.60 2.39
C VAL A 290 -14.48 20.91 3.89
N ALA A 291 -13.24 21.11 4.33
CA ALA A 291 -12.90 21.31 5.74
C ALA A 291 -13.36 22.67 6.30
N ASP A 292 -13.18 23.75 5.52
CA ASP A 292 -13.36 25.13 5.99
C ASP A 292 -14.70 25.73 5.57
N VAL A 293 -15.43 25.10 4.62
CA VAL A 293 -16.73 25.60 4.15
C VAL A 293 -17.84 24.58 4.42
N LEU A 294 -17.75 23.36 3.88
CA LEU A 294 -18.86 22.39 3.98
C LEU A 294 -19.12 21.93 5.41
N PHE A 295 -18.11 21.51 6.18
CA PHE A 295 -18.33 21.07 7.56
C PHE A 295 -18.83 22.20 8.48
N PRO A 296 -18.24 23.41 8.46
CA PRO A 296 -18.79 24.54 9.21
C PRO A 296 -20.22 24.89 8.79
N TYR A 297 -20.52 24.88 7.48
CA TYR A 297 -21.88 25.14 7.00
C TYR A 297 -22.90 24.12 7.53
N ALA A 298 -22.56 22.82 7.51
CA ALA A 298 -23.45 21.79 8.04
C ALA A 298 -23.75 22.01 9.53
N ARG A 299 -22.70 22.28 10.33
CA ARG A 299 -22.83 22.57 11.76
C ARG A 299 -23.73 23.78 12.01
N ASP A 300 -23.51 24.88 11.30
CA ASP A 300 -24.19 26.14 11.58
C ASP A 300 -25.63 26.19 11.04
N ASN A 301 -25.98 25.32 10.08
CA ASN A 301 -27.29 25.32 9.41
C ASN A 301 -28.17 24.10 9.69
N VAL A 302 -27.70 23.10 10.44
CA VAL A 302 -28.47 21.88 10.74
C VAL A 302 -29.81 22.19 11.40
N GLY A 303 -29.86 23.12 12.36
CA GLY A 303 -31.13 23.49 13.03
C GLY A 303 -32.12 24.18 12.09
N LYS A 304 -31.63 25.06 11.20
CA LYS A 304 -32.44 25.73 10.18
C LYS A 304 -33.00 24.72 9.18
N HIS A 305 -32.17 23.78 8.72
CA HIS A 305 -32.57 22.71 7.81
C HIS A 305 -33.68 21.85 8.44
N LEU A 306 -33.42 21.27 9.62
CA LEU A 306 -34.38 20.43 10.33
C LEU A 306 -35.70 21.16 10.61
N SER A 307 -35.67 22.45 10.90
CA SER A 307 -36.89 23.24 11.12
C SER A 307 -37.71 23.42 9.84
N ALA A 308 -37.04 23.67 8.71
CA ALA A 308 -37.66 23.90 7.42
C ALA A 308 -38.18 22.60 6.77
N THR A 309 -37.49 21.48 6.97
CA THR A 309 -37.79 20.21 6.29
C THR A 309 -38.35 19.14 7.22
N TYR A 310 -38.65 19.46 8.50
CA TYR A 310 -39.07 18.48 9.50
C TYR A 310 -40.12 17.47 9.01
N ASP A 311 -41.14 17.95 8.29
CA ASP A 311 -42.29 17.14 7.88
C ASP A 311 -42.05 16.38 6.57
N THR A 312 -40.85 16.44 5.98
CA THR A 312 -40.48 15.68 4.79
C THR A 312 -40.06 14.25 5.15
N GLU A 313 -40.23 13.32 4.20
CA GLU A 313 -39.84 11.92 4.38
C GLU A 313 -38.33 11.78 4.64
N ASP A 314 -37.50 12.46 3.85
CA ASP A 314 -36.03 12.47 4.01
C ASP A 314 -35.61 12.86 5.44
N THR A 315 -36.17 13.95 5.97
CA THR A 315 -35.82 14.44 7.30
C THR A 315 -36.37 13.55 8.42
N GLN A 316 -37.55 12.95 8.25
CA GLN A 316 -38.06 11.96 9.20
C GLN A 316 -37.18 10.70 9.25
N GLU A 317 -36.62 10.27 8.12
CA GLU A 317 -35.67 9.17 8.07
C GLU A 317 -34.33 9.51 8.74
N ASP A 318 -33.79 10.70 8.50
CA ASP A 318 -32.60 11.20 9.22
C ASP A 318 -32.81 11.22 10.73
N ILE A 319 -33.96 11.73 11.19
CA ILE A 319 -34.33 11.79 12.61
C ILE A 319 -34.38 10.38 13.20
N LYS A 320 -34.95 9.41 12.48
CA LYS A 320 -35.03 8.02 12.94
C LYS A 320 -33.65 7.38 13.09
N LEU A 321 -32.76 7.56 12.11
CA LEU A 321 -31.40 7.02 12.17
C LEU A 321 -30.57 7.68 13.28
N LEU A 322 -30.68 8.99 13.44
CA LEU A 322 -29.99 9.72 14.51
C LEU A 322 -30.51 9.33 15.90
N ARG A 323 -31.82 9.13 16.06
CA ARG A 323 -32.40 8.61 17.32
C ARG A 323 -31.79 7.26 17.70
N SER A 324 -31.76 6.32 16.76
CA SER A 324 -31.15 4.99 17.00
C SER A 324 -29.68 5.12 17.40
N GLN A 325 -28.91 5.96 16.71
CA GLN A 325 -27.50 6.17 17.04
C GLN A 325 -27.31 6.79 18.43
N VAL A 326 -28.14 7.77 18.79
CA VAL A 326 -28.06 8.46 20.09
C VAL A 326 -28.46 7.52 21.23
N GLU A 327 -29.44 6.63 21.03
CA GLU A 327 -29.79 5.59 22.00
C GLU A 327 -28.60 4.65 22.26
N ASP A 328 -27.90 4.21 21.20
CA ASP A 328 -26.68 3.40 21.32
C ASP A 328 -25.56 4.17 22.04
N ASP A 329 -25.40 5.45 21.73
CA ASP A 329 -24.38 6.32 22.35
C ASP A 329 -24.63 6.53 23.84
N LEU A 330 -25.90 6.71 24.24
CA LEU A 330 -26.30 6.81 25.64
C LEU A 330 -26.06 5.48 26.39
N ALA A 331 -26.36 4.34 25.76
CA ALA A 331 -26.11 3.02 26.34
C ALA A 331 -24.60 2.76 26.55
N GLN A 332 -23.76 3.31 25.67
CA GLN A 332 -22.29 3.21 25.75
C GLN A 332 -21.66 4.30 26.63
N GLY A 333 -22.43 5.26 27.14
CA GLY A 333 -21.93 6.35 27.97
C GLY A 333 -21.02 7.32 27.22
N ILE A 334 -21.28 7.54 25.92
CA ILE A 334 -20.51 8.48 25.10
C ILE A 334 -20.78 9.92 25.57
N ASP A 335 -19.71 10.67 25.82
CA ASP A 335 -19.79 12.06 26.27
C ASP A 335 -20.43 12.96 25.19
N GLY A 336 -21.35 13.83 25.61
CA GLY A 336 -22.12 14.72 24.73
C GLY A 336 -23.40 14.14 24.11
N ALA A 337 -23.74 12.87 24.37
CA ALA A 337 -25.02 12.30 23.94
C ALA A 337 -26.19 12.80 24.82
N VAL A 338 -27.28 13.25 24.19
CA VAL A 338 -28.47 13.78 24.87
C VAL A 338 -29.71 13.05 24.37
N SER A 339 -30.56 12.57 25.28
CA SER A 339 -31.81 11.87 24.91
C SER A 339 -32.72 12.73 24.03
N ILE A 340 -33.19 12.16 22.93
CA ILE A 340 -34.08 12.84 21.98
C ILE A 340 -35.53 12.59 22.42
N PRO A 341 -36.31 13.64 22.76
CA PRO A 341 -37.70 13.49 23.19
C PRO A 341 -38.57 12.76 22.17
N PRO A 342 -39.63 12.06 22.59
CA PRO A 342 -40.59 11.45 21.67
C PRO A 342 -41.29 12.51 20.80
N ASN A 343 -41.83 12.09 19.64
CA ASN A 343 -42.39 13.01 18.63
C ASN A 343 -43.58 13.85 19.15
N ASP A 344 -44.25 13.41 20.21
CA ASP A 344 -45.35 14.10 20.89
C ASP A 344 -44.88 15.23 21.83
N ALA A 345 -43.58 15.31 22.15
CA ALA A 345 -42.99 16.37 22.97
C ALA A 345 -42.87 17.73 22.23
N GLY A 346 -43.20 17.77 20.94
CA GLY A 346 -43.16 18.97 20.11
C GLY A 346 -41.90 19.06 19.24
N LYS A 347 -42.10 19.51 17.99
CA LYS A 347 -41.07 19.64 16.95
C LYS A 347 -39.81 20.37 17.42
N ASP A 348 -39.97 21.50 18.10
CA ASP A 348 -38.85 22.34 18.52
C ASP A 348 -37.94 21.65 19.55
N ALA A 349 -38.52 20.86 20.46
CA ALA A 349 -37.78 20.10 21.46
C ALA A 349 -36.95 18.96 20.82
N VAL A 350 -37.52 18.28 19.83
CA VAL A 350 -36.84 17.24 19.05
C VAL A 350 -35.67 17.82 18.27
N ILE A 351 -35.88 18.95 17.57
CA ILE A 351 -34.83 19.61 16.79
C ILE A 351 -33.71 20.08 17.70
N ALA A 352 -34.01 20.72 18.84
CA ALA A 352 -32.99 21.20 19.77
C ALA A 352 -32.09 20.05 20.29
N ALA A 353 -32.68 18.90 20.62
CA ALA A 353 -31.91 17.72 21.04
C ALA A 353 -31.05 17.15 19.90
N LEU A 354 -31.57 17.10 18.68
CA LEU A 354 -30.81 16.64 17.50
C LEU A 354 -29.62 17.55 17.20
N VAL A 355 -29.81 18.86 17.22
CA VAL A 355 -28.75 19.85 17.00
C VAL A 355 -27.62 19.66 18.03
N ALA A 356 -27.96 19.52 19.31
CA ALA A 356 -26.97 19.31 20.36
C ALA A 356 -26.14 18.02 20.15
N ASN A 357 -26.79 16.91 19.77
CA ASN A 357 -26.10 15.66 19.47
C ASN A 357 -25.21 15.77 18.23
N VAL A 358 -25.71 16.38 17.15
CA VAL A 358 -24.95 16.58 15.91
C VAL A 358 -23.72 17.45 16.15
N GLU A 359 -23.85 18.55 16.91
CA GLU A 359 -22.71 19.40 17.29
C GLU A 359 -21.66 18.65 18.11
N ALA A 360 -22.09 17.81 19.05
CA ALA A 360 -21.20 16.97 19.84
C ALA A 360 -20.45 15.95 18.96
N MET A 361 -21.18 15.28 18.05
CA MET A 361 -20.59 14.31 17.13
C MET A 361 -19.58 14.94 16.17
N ILE A 362 -19.88 16.14 15.64
CA ILE A 362 -18.97 16.90 14.78
C ILE A 362 -17.72 17.33 15.57
N ARG A 363 -17.90 17.85 16.79
CA ARG A 363 -16.77 18.29 17.64
C ARG A 363 -15.82 17.16 17.99
N ALA A 364 -16.36 15.95 18.15
CA ALA A 364 -15.59 14.74 18.44
C ALA A 364 -15.10 14.00 17.18
N ASP A 365 -15.23 14.59 15.98
CA ASP A 365 -14.85 14.01 14.68
C ASP A 365 -15.38 12.57 14.48
N ARG A 366 -16.64 12.33 14.88
CA ARG A 366 -17.22 10.98 14.87
C ARG A 366 -17.69 10.60 13.47
N LYS A 367 -17.16 9.47 12.96
CA LYS A 367 -17.46 8.94 11.62
C LYS A 367 -18.73 8.08 11.63
N ILE A 368 -19.89 8.71 11.78
CA ILE A 368 -21.20 8.05 11.92
C ILE A 368 -21.99 8.13 10.60
N THR A 369 -22.60 7.02 10.19
CA THR A 369 -23.42 6.95 8.96
C THR A 369 -24.63 7.90 8.99
N ALA A 370 -25.39 7.89 10.09
CA ALA A 370 -26.56 8.76 10.28
C ALA A 370 -26.20 10.26 10.21
N LEU A 371 -25.04 10.65 10.78
CA LEU A 371 -24.55 12.03 10.71
C LEU A 371 -24.21 12.44 9.27
N LYS A 372 -23.51 11.58 8.52
CA LYS A 372 -23.12 11.87 7.13
C LYS A 372 -24.33 12.07 6.22
N GLN A 373 -25.39 11.27 6.42
CA GLN A 373 -26.62 11.43 5.65
C GLN A 373 -27.27 12.79 5.89
N LEU A 374 -27.45 13.19 7.16
CA LEU A 374 -28.04 14.48 7.50
C LEU A 374 -27.18 15.67 7.04
N GLN A 375 -25.87 15.63 7.31
CA GLN A 375 -24.93 16.66 6.81
C GLN A 375 -25.10 16.84 5.31
N GLY A 376 -25.40 15.75 4.63
CA GLY A 376 -25.65 15.78 3.24
C GLY A 376 -26.92 16.51 2.80
N HIS A 377 -28.05 16.19 3.41
CA HIS A 377 -29.30 16.91 3.13
C HIS A 377 -29.20 18.41 3.46
N VAL A 378 -28.41 18.76 4.49
CA VAL A 378 -28.08 20.16 4.80
C VAL A 378 -27.30 20.82 3.66
N TRP A 379 -26.24 20.18 3.13
CA TRP A 379 -25.50 20.72 1.99
C TRP A 379 -26.36 20.85 0.74
N ARG A 380 -27.19 19.84 0.43
CA ARG A 380 -28.14 19.88 -0.69
C ARG A 380 -29.02 21.12 -0.62
N THR A 381 -29.55 21.41 0.57
CA THR A 381 -30.36 22.61 0.83
C THR A 381 -29.55 23.88 0.61
N GLY A 382 -28.31 23.94 1.09
CA GLY A 382 -27.43 25.09 0.90
C GLY A 382 -27.10 25.38 -0.57
N PHE A 383 -26.85 24.35 -1.38
CA PHE A 383 -26.64 24.51 -2.81
C PHE A 383 -27.92 24.95 -3.54
N GLN A 384 -29.07 24.36 -3.22
CA GLN A 384 -30.36 24.72 -3.83
C GLN A 384 -30.76 26.18 -3.53
N ASN A 385 -30.44 26.66 -2.32
CA ASN A 385 -30.71 28.03 -1.91
C ASN A 385 -29.63 29.03 -2.34
N ASN A 386 -28.60 28.61 -3.09
CA ASN A 386 -27.43 29.41 -3.46
C ASN A 386 -26.64 29.99 -2.26
N GLU A 387 -26.79 29.40 -1.07
CA GLU A 387 -26.00 29.74 0.13
C GLU A 387 -24.61 29.09 0.07
N LEU A 388 -24.51 27.93 -0.58
CA LEU A 388 -23.25 27.28 -0.95
C LEU A 388 -23.01 27.41 -2.46
N LYS A 389 -21.77 27.68 -2.83
CA LYS A 389 -21.30 27.62 -4.22
C LYS A 389 -20.13 26.66 -4.28
N GLY A 390 -20.19 25.72 -5.21
CA GLY A 390 -19.11 24.75 -5.40
C GLY A 390 -17.85 25.47 -5.85
N GLU A 391 -16.73 25.18 -5.18
CA GLU A 391 -15.42 25.64 -5.61
C GLU A 391 -14.72 24.53 -6.39
N PHE A 392 -14.17 24.89 -7.54
CA PHE A 392 -13.39 23.98 -8.36
C PHE A 392 -11.99 24.55 -8.57
N TYR A 393 -10.99 23.69 -8.75
CA TYR A 393 -9.72 24.16 -9.28
C TYR A 393 -9.94 24.79 -10.67
N ASN A 394 -9.15 25.82 -11.00
CA ASN A 394 -9.38 26.65 -12.19
C ASN A 394 -9.36 25.87 -13.51
N ASP A 395 -8.65 24.74 -13.55
CA ASP A 395 -8.50 23.84 -14.70
C ASP A 395 -9.64 22.82 -14.85
N VAL A 396 -10.42 22.59 -13.79
CA VAL A 396 -11.49 21.57 -13.78
C VAL A 396 -12.63 21.90 -14.76
N PRO A 397 -13.20 23.12 -14.81
CA PRO A 397 -14.26 23.42 -15.77
C PRO A 397 -13.82 23.22 -17.24
N GLU A 398 -12.60 23.61 -17.57
CA GLU A 398 -12.03 23.44 -18.91
C GLU A 398 -11.84 21.96 -19.27
N ALA A 399 -11.33 21.16 -18.31
CA ALA A 399 -11.15 19.72 -18.49
C ALA A 399 -12.50 19.00 -18.70
N LEU A 400 -13.50 19.30 -17.88
CA LEU A 400 -14.85 18.73 -18.00
C LEU A 400 -15.50 19.09 -19.34
N GLN A 401 -15.38 20.34 -19.77
CA GLN A 401 -15.91 20.79 -21.06
C GLN A 401 -15.21 20.09 -22.23
N SER A 402 -13.89 19.94 -22.16
CA SER A 402 -13.09 19.24 -23.16
C SER A 402 -13.52 17.77 -23.29
N TRP A 403 -13.60 17.03 -22.17
CA TRP A 403 -14.01 15.62 -22.18
C TRP A 403 -15.44 15.42 -22.66
N HIS A 404 -16.36 16.30 -22.26
CA HIS A 404 -17.74 16.26 -22.73
C HIS A 404 -17.84 16.50 -24.25
N SER A 405 -17.05 17.45 -24.79
CA SER A 405 -17.01 17.72 -26.23
C SER A 405 -16.46 16.55 -27.06
N LEU A 406 -15.65 15.70 -26.43
CA LEU A 406 -15.09 14.48 -27.02
C LEU A 406 -16.01 13.26 -26.87
N GLY A 407 -17.21 13.42 -26.28
CA GLY A 407 -18.17 12.33 -26.06
C GLY A 407 -17.76 11.35 -24.95
N ILE A 408 -16.84 11.75 -24.07
CA ILE A 408 -16.37 10.95 -22.95
C ILE A 408 -17.36 11.11 -21.79
N LYS A 409 -17.85 9.98 -21.24
CA LYS A 409 -18.71 10.02 -20.05
C LYS A 409 -17.87 10.43 -18.84
N VAL A 410 -18.24 11.47 -18.11
CA VAL A 410 -17.60 11.83 -16.84
C VAL A 410 -18.51 11.44 -15.69
N THR A 411 -17.98 10.70 -14.72
CA THR A 411 -18.65 10.30 -13.49
C THR A 411 -17.80 10.77 -12.31
N PHE A 412 -18.43 11.10 -11.19
CA PHE A 412 -17.71 11.44 -9.97
C PHE A 412 -17.85 10.32 -8.95
N SER A 413 -16.75 9.97 -8.29
CA SER A 413 -16.67 9.11 -7.12
C SER A 413 -16.78 9.97 -5.88
N PHE A 414 -17.73 9.67 -5.01
CA PHE A 414 -17.95 10.36 -3.74
C PHE A 414 -17.58 9.41 -2.59
N PRO A 415 -16.50 9.63 -1.83
CA PRO A 415 -16.16 8.80 -0.67
C PRO A 415 -17.09 9.01 0.53
N LEU A 416 -17.99 9.99 0.49
CA LEU A 416 -18.77 10.43 1.66
C LEU A 416 -20.28 10.14 1.63
N TRP A 417 -20.85 9.64 0.53
CA TRP A 417 -22.31 9.49 0.42
C TRP A 417 -22.78 8.31 -0.43
N SER A 418 -23.73 7.54 0.10
CA SER A 418 -24.64 6.69 -0.68
C SER A 418 -25.95 7.45 -0.93
N ALA A 419 -25.95 8.39 -1.87
CA ALA A 419 -27.20 8.95 -2.37
C ALA A 419 -27.08 9.12 -3.89
N SER A 420 -27.84 8.31 -4.63
CA SER A 420 -27.95 8.40 -6.08
C SER A 420 -28.49 9.78 -6.47
N LEU A 421 -27.70 10.57 -7.20
CA LEU A 421 -28.19 11.72 -7.95
C LEU A 421 -28.51 11.25 -9.37
N HIS A 422 -29.76 11.41 -9.78
CA HIS A 422 -30.25 11.14 -11.14
C HIS A 422 -30.01 12.32 -12.07
#